data_AF-A0AAV6JT56-F1
#
_entry.id   AF-A0AAV6JT56-F1
#
_cell.length_a   1.000
_cell.length_b   1.000
_cell.length_c   1.000
_cell.angle_alpha   90.00
_cell.angle_beta   90.00
_cell.angle_gamma   90.00
#
_symmetry.space_group_name_H-M   'P 1'
#
loop_
_entity.id
_entity.type
_entity.pdbx_description
1 polymer ?
#
loop_
_entity_poly.entity_id
_entity_poly.type
_entity_poly.pdbx_seq_one_letter_code
_entity_poly.pdbx_strand_id
1 'polypeptide(L)'
;MLHDQALALLQFLCEEVIKSDFSNADRIFQLPLQQATSVGIPEIVEKILGLYPYAVSLENHQKQSIFQQAIVFRQEKVFNLIHQLEESREIVLSKSDTSGNKALHLAGYVADPQLVYLKADAAFQMQRELQWFKVFFPFK
;
A
#
# COMPACT_ATOMS: atom_id res chain seq x y z
N MET A 1 10.10 -18.71 13.88
CA MET A 1 10.15 -18.40 15.33
C MET A 1 10.06 -16.91 15.61
N LEU A 2 11.06 -16.07 15.26
CA LEU A 2 10.98 -14.60 15.49
C LEU A 2 9.89 -13.91 14.66
N HIS A 3 9.72 -14.31 13.39
CA HIS A 3 8.68 -13.75 12.52
C HIS A 3 7.26 -14.06 13.04
N ASP A 4 7.01 -15.30 13.45
CA ASP A 4 5.72 -15.73 13.99
C ASP A 4 5.36 -14.99 15.29
N GLN A 5 6.36 -14.76 16.15
CA GLN A 5 6.19 -13.95 17.36
C GLN A 5 5.86 -12.49 17.04
N ALA A 6 6.51 -11.90 16.03
CA ALA A 6 6.21 -10.54 15.59
C ALA A 6 4.79 -10.42 15.03
N LEU A 7 4.32 -11.41 14.26
CA LEU A 7 2.95 -11.45 13.75
C LEU A 7 1.92 -11.64 14.86
N ALA A 8 2.21 -12.47 15.87
CA ALA A 8 1.35 -12.65 17.02
C ALA A 8 1.23 -11.36 17.85
N LEU A 9 2.34 -10.65 18.06
CA LEU A 9 2.34 -9.36 18.74
C LEU A 9 1.56 -8.31 17.94
N LEU A 10 1.76 -8.26 16.62
CA LEU A 10 1.01 -7.35 15.74
C LEU A 10 -0.50 -7.61 15.83
N GLN A 11 -0.94 -8.88 15.78
CA GLN A 11 -2.35 -9.25 15.95
C GLN A 11 -2.89 -8.68 17.26
N PHE A 12 -2.22 -8.97 18.37
CA PHE A 12 -2.64 -8.56 19.70
C PHE A 12 -2.76 -7.02 19.81
N LEU A 13 -1.78 -6.29 19.29
CA LEU A 13 -1.79 -4.83 19.31
C LEU A 13 -2.95 -4.25 18.48
N CYS A 14 -3.18 -4.78 17.28
CA CYS A 14 -4.28 -4.34 16.43
C CYS A 14 -5.64 -4.60 17.09
N GLU A 15 -5.84 -5.77 17.70
CA GLU A 15 -7.06 -6.12 18.41
C GLU A 15 -7.32 -5.19 19.60
N GLU A 16 -6.28 -4.92 20.41
CA GLU A 16 -6.42 -4.04 21.58
C GLU A 16 -6.70 -2.58 21.16
N VAL A 17 -6.12 -2.08 20.07
CA VAL A 17 -6.46 -0.75 19.52
C VAL A 17 -7.94 -0.66 19.15
N ILE A 18 -8.45 -1.67 18.45
CA ILE A 18 -9.86 -1.70 17.99
C ILE A 18 -10.81 -1.81 19.18
N LYS A 19 -10.45 -2.60 20.19
CA LYS A 19 -11.28 -2.83 21.38
C LYS A 19 -11.30 -1.63 22.32
N SER A 20 -10.16 -0.97 22.54
CA SER A 20 -10.01 0.05 23.56
C SER A 20 -10.13 1.48 23.03
N ASP A 21 -9.76 1.72 21.78
CA ASP A 21 -9.69 3.08 21.22
C ASP A 21 -10.16 3.14 19.76
N PHE A 22 -11.30 2.48 19.48
CA PHE A 22 -11.89 2.42 18.13
C PHE A 22 -12.05 3.82 17.49
N SER A 23 -12.45 4.81 18.29
CA SER A 23 -12.64 6.19 17.82
C SER A 23 -11.35 6.85 17.34
N ASN A 24 -10.18 6.44 17.85
CA ASN A 24 -8.88 6.93 17.37
C ASN A 24 -8.12 5.90 16.52
N ALA A 25 -8.74 4.77 16.16
CA ALA A 25 -8.09 3.70 15.39
C ALA A 25 -7.52 4.23 14.06
N ASP A 26 -8.24 5.10 13.36
CA ASP A 26 -7.73 5.80 12.17
C ASP A 26 -6.38 6.49 12.42
N ARG A 27 -6.30 7.29 13.49
CA ARG A 27 -5.09 8.04 13.86
C ARG A 27 -3.95 7.11 14.25
N ILE A 28 -4.25 6.02 14.94
CA ILE A 28 -3.26 5.05 15.41
C ILE A 28 -2.72 4.22 14.23
N PHE A 29 -3.58 3.78 13.32
CA PHE A 29 -3.19 2.94 12.18
C PHE A 29 -2.62 3.73 11.00
N GLN A 30 -2.87 5.04 10.88
CA GLN A 30 -2.42 5.84 9.76
C GLN A 30 -0.91 5.75 9.52
N LEU A 31 -0.10 6.00 10.55
CA LEU A 31 1.36 6.00 10.41
C LEU A 31 1.93 4.60 10.11
N PRO A 32 1.60 3.54 10.88
CA PRO A 32 2.05 2.19 10.57
C PRO A 32 1.68 1.72 9.17
N LEU A 33 0.45 2.03 8.72
CA LEU A 33 -0.04 1.58 7.42
C LEU A 33 0.68 2.29 6.26
N GLN A 34 0.92 3.60 6.39
CA GLN A 34 1.71 4.36 5.41
C GLN A 34 3.16 3.86 5.35
N GLN A 35 3.79 3.58 6.49
CA GLN A 35 5.15 3.05 6.54
C GLN A 35 5.25 1.64 5.97
N ALA A 36 4.35 0.73 6.36
CA ALA A 36 4.30 -0.61 5.81
C ALA A 36 4.08 -0.60 4.29
N THR A 37 3.25 0.32 3.81
CA THR A 37 2.97 0.49 2.38
C THR A 37 4.14 1.10 1.63
N SER A 38 4.90 2.04 2.22
CA SER A 38 6.07 2.61 1.54
C SER A 38 7.25 1.65 1.49
N VAL A 39 7.46 0.87 2.55
CA VAL A 39 8.52 -0.14 2.65
C VAL A 39 8.18 -1.42 1.89
N GLY A 40 6.89 -1.75 1.75
CA GLY A 40 6.42 -2.97 1.08
C GLY A 40 6.31 -4.18 1.99
N ILE A 41 5.78 -4.01 3.21
CA ILE A 41 5.53 -5.07 4.19
C ILE A 41 4.04 -5.47 4.14
N PRO A 42 3.64 -6.43 3.27
CA PRO A 42 2.24 -6.78 3.08
C PRO A 42 1.59 -7.36 4.36
N GLU A 43 2.35 -8.02 5.24
CA GLU A 43 1.83 -8.67 6.44
C GLU A 43 1.21 -7.64 7.41
N ILE A 44 1.80 -6.45 7.52
CA ILE A 44 1.25 -5.37 8.36
C ILE A 44 -0.01 -4.78 7.72
N VAL A 45 0.01 -4.57 6.40
CA VAL A 45 -1.13 -4.05 5.66
C VAL A 45 -2.32 -5.01 5.75
N GLU A 46 -2.08 -6.30 5.53
CA GLU A 46 -3.06 -7.37 5.65
C GLU A 46 -3.72 -7.36 7.03
N LYS A 47 -2.90 -7.31 8.08
CA LYS A 47 -3.40 -7.39 9.45
C LYS A 47 -4.28 -6.22 9.84
N ILE A 48 -3.84 -5.01 9.51
CA ILE A 48 -4.58 -3.79 9.81
C ILE A 48 -5.88 -3.76 9.00
N LEU A 49 -5.83 -4.03 7.69
CA LEU A 49 -7.02 -3.98 6.84
C LEU A 49 -8.01 -5.11 7.14
N GLY A 50 -7.53 -6.29 7.56
CA GLY A 50 -8.39 -7.40 7.95
C GLY A 50 -9.15 -7.16 9.25
N LEU A 51 -8.55 -6.43 10.19
CA LEU A 51 -9.19 -6.11 11.47
C LEU A 51 -9.94 -4.77 11.44
N TYR A 52 -9.49 -3.82 10.62
CA TYR A 52 -10.06 -2.48 10.51
C TYR A 52 -10.14 -2.03 9.04
N PRO A 53 -11.14 -2.51 8.28
CA PRO A 53 -11.25 -2.28 6.83
C PRO A 53 -11.36 -0.79 6.44
N TYR A 54 -11.90 0.05 7.32
CA TYR A 54 -12.02 1.50 7.11
C TYR A 54 -10.68 2.18 6.82
N ALA A 55 -9.57 1.60 7.30
CA ALA A 55 -8.23 2.12 7.07
C ALA A 55 -7.81 2.14 5.59
N VAL A 56 -8.48 1.39 4.69
CA VAL A 56 -8.21 1.45 3.25
C VAL A 56 -8.45 2.84 2.67
N SER A 57 -9.35 3.61 3.31
CA SER A 57 -9.68 4.97 2.92
C SER A 57 -8.76 6.03 3.51
N LEU A 58 -7.82 5.67 4.39
CA LEU A 58 -6.88 6.61 4.98
C LEU A 58 -5.99 7.25 3.91
N GLU A 59 -5.75 8.54 4.09
CA GLU A 59 -5.01 9.37 3.16
C GLU A 59 -3.74 9.92 3.82
N ASN A 60 -2.70 10.12 3.03
CA ASN A 60 -1.56 10.93 3.45
C ASN A 60 -1.84 12.43 3.26
N HIS A 61 -0.87 13.28 3.57
CA HIS A 61 -0.98 14.74 3.40
C HIS A 61 -1.23 15.17 1.95
N GLN A 62 -0.93 14.32 0.97
CA GLN A 62 -1.18 14.55 -0.47
C GLN A 62 -2.53 14.00 -0.92
N LYS A 63 -3.42 13.61 0.01
CA LYS A 63 -4.70 12.95 -0.26
C LYS A 63 -4.57 11.63 -1.04
N GLN A 64 -3.39 11.00 -0.99
CA GLN A 64 -3.18 9.70 -1.61
C GLN A 64 -3.66 8.63 -0.64
N SER A 65 -4.59 7.80 -1.11
CA SER A 65 -4.97 6.57 -0.42
C SER A 65 -3.79 5.61 -0.29
N ILE A 66 -3.91 4.63 0.60
CA ILE A 66 -2.92 3.55 0.74
C ILE A 66 -2.69 2.82 -0.60
N PHE A 67 -3.73 2.65 -1.41
CA PHE A 67 -3.62 2.06 -2.74
C PHE A 67 -2.77 2.92 -3.70
N GLN A 68 -3.00 4.23 -3.72
CA GLN A 68 -2.20 5.14 -4.54
C GLN A 68 -0.75 5.21 -4.06
N GLN A 69 -0.53 5.16 -2.74
CA GLN A 69 0.82 5.08 -2.17
C GLN A 69 1.54 3.80 -2.61
N ALA A 70 0.88 2.64 -2.62
CA ALA A 70 1.47 1.40 -3.11
C ALA A 70 1.93 1.49 -4.58
N ILE A 71 1.21 2.24 -5.42
CA ILE A 71 1.57 2.51 -6.82
C ILE A 71 2.79 3.44 -6.90
N VAL A 72 2.78 4.54 -6.14
CA VAL A 72 3.87 5.52 -6.09
C VAL A 72 5.17 4.86 -5.62
N PHE A 73 5.10 4.02 -4.58
CA PHE A 73 6.24 3.30 -4.01
C PHE A 73 6.62 2.00 -4.74
N ARG A 74 5.90 1.64 -5.83
CA ARG A 74 6.13 0.42 -6.63
C ARG A 74 6.08 -0.88 -5.82
N GLN A 75 5.22 -0.94 -4.80
CA GLN A 75 5.08 -2.09 -3.91
C GLN A 75 4.04 -3.07 -4.44
N GLU A 76 4.46 -3.90 -5.41
CA GLU A 76 3.60 -4.87 -6.10
C GLU A 76 2.80 -5.78 -5.16
N LYS A 77 3.45 -6.31 -4.10
CA LYS A 77 2.77 -7.22 -3.15
C LYS A 77 1.65 -6.52 -2.39
N VAL A 78 1.89 -5.28 -1.95
CA VAL A 78 0.89 -4.48 -1.24
C VAL A 78 -0.23 -4.04 -2.19
N PHE A 79 0.13 -3.64 -3.42
CA PHE A 79 -0.83 -3.32 -4.46
C PHE A 79 -1.76 -4.51 -4.75
N ASN A 80 -1.21 -5.71 -4.97
CA ASN A 80 -1.99 -6.92 -5.26
C ASN A 80 -2.91 -7.27 -4.09
N LEU A 81 -2.42 -7.14 -2.85
CA LEU A 81 -3.23 -7.37 -1.65
C LEU A 81 -4.44 -6.45 -1.62
N ILE A 82 -4.26 -5.15 -1.82
CA ILE A 82 -5.36 -4.17 -1.76
C ILE A 82 -6.29 -4.33 -2.98
N HIS A 83 -5.74 -4.59 -4.16
CA HIS A 83 -6.53 -4.77 -5.38
C HIS A 83 -7.48 -5.98 -5.29
N GLN A 84 -7.12 -7.01 -4.53
CA GLN A 84 -7.95 -8.20 -4.30
C GLN A 84 -9.09 -7.97 -3.29
N LEU A 85 -9.07 -6.87 -2.54
CA LEU A 85 -10.16 -6.49 -1.64
C LEU A 85 -11.30 -5.85 -2.45
N GLU A 86 -12.18 -6.68 -3.02
CA GLU A 86 -13.26 -6.28 -3.95
C GLU A 86 -14.08 -5.09 -3.46
N GLU A 87 -14.44 -5.07 -2.17
CA GLU A 87 -15.27 -4.02 -1.54
C GLU A 87 -14.60 -2.64 -1.55
N SER A 88 -13.27 -2.59 -1.61
CA SER A 88 -12.53 -1.34 -1.60
C SER A 88 -12.30 -0.77 -2.99
N ARG A 89 -12.43 -1.58 -4.06
CA ARG A 89 -11.93 -1.26 -5.40
C ARG A 89 -12.50 0.04 -5.98
N GLU A 90 -13.82 0.24 -5.88
CA GLU A 90 -14.47 1.45 -6.39
C GLU A 90 -14.05 2.71 -5.60
N ILE A 91 -13.89 2.57 -4.28
CA ILE A 91 -13.47 3.65 -3.39
C ILE A 91 -12.04 4.07 -3.74
N VAL A 92 -11.09 3.13 -3.84
CA VAL A 92 -9.69 3.48 -4.12
C VAL A 92 -9.44 3.92 -5.56
N LEU A 93 -10.19 3.43 -6.54
CA LEU A 93 -10.07 3.89 -7.94
C LEU A 93 -10.74 5.25 -8.20
N SER A 94 -11.76 5.62 -7.41
CA SER A 94 -12.43 6.91 -7.56
C SER A 94 -11.64 8.07 -6.96
N LYS A 95 -10.74 7.81 -5.99
CA LYS A 95 -9.92 8.83 -5.33
C LYS A 95 -8.92 9.52 -6.26
N SER A 96 -8.68 10.80 -5.97
CA SER A 96 -7.70 11.65 -6.62
C SER A 96 -6.82 12.29 -5.55
N ASP A 97 -5.52 12.39 -5.83
CA ASP A 97 -4.59 13.13 -4.96
C ASP A 97 -4.85 14.64 -5.01
N THR A 98 -4.07 15.43 -4.25
CA THR A 98 -4.16 16.90 -4.24
C THR A 98 -3.97 17.57 -5.61
N SER A 99 -3.35 16.88 -6.56
CA SER A 99 -3.09 17.35 -7.92
C SER A 99 -4.13 16.83 -8.92
N GLY A 100 -5.16 16.10 -8.46
CA GLY A 100 -6.18 15.51 -9.32
C GLY A 100 -5.76 14.19 -9.98
N ASN A 101 -4.58 13.64 -9.64
CA ASN A 101 -4.11 12.38 -10.19
C ASN A 101 -4.86 11.20 -9.56
N LYS A 102 -5.50 10.40 -10.42
CA LYS A 102 -6.02 9.06 -10.06
C LYS A 102 -4.91 8.01 -10.11
N ALA A 103 -5.18 6.82 -9.57
CA ALA A 103 -4.27 5.67 -9.58
C ALA A 103 -3.57 5.42 -10.92
N LEU A 104 -4.31 5.49 -12.04
CA LEU A 104 -3.74 5.29 -13.38
C LEU A 104 -2.74 6.38 -13.80
N HIS A 105 -2.99 7.64 -13.42
CA HIS A 105 -2.03 8.72 -13.66
C HIS A 105 -0.74 8.45 -12.88
N LEU A 106 -0.86 8.07 -11.59
CA LEU A 106 0.25 7.73 -10.70
C LEU A 106 1.07 6.52 -11.20
N ALA A 107 0.43 5.54 -11.84
CA ALA A 107 1.11 4.40 -12.45
C ALA A 107 1.99 4.83 -13.64
N GLY A 108 1.58 5.85 -14.39
CA GLY A 108 2.32 6.39 -15.53
C GLY A 108 3.48 7.32 -15.18
N TYR A 109 3.58 7.82 -13.94
CA TYR A 109 4.74 8.61 -13.51
C TYR A 109 5.99 7.74 -13.44
N VAL A 110 7.13 8.27 -13.89
CA VAL A 110 8.44 7.65 -13.66
C VAL A 110 8.68 7.63 -12.15
N ALA A 111 8.94 6.44 -11.59
CA ALA A 111 9.19 6.29 -10.17
C ALA A 111 10.40 7.15 -9.75
N ASP A 112 10.34 7.77 -8.57
CA ASP A 112 11.47 8.53 -8.04
C ASP A 112 12.70 7.62 -8.07
N PRO A 113 13.79 8.02 -8.73
CA PRO A 113 14.99 7.24 -8.79
C PRO A 113 15.47 6.81 -7.39
N GLN A 114 15.23 7.58 -6.33
CA GLN A 114 15.61 7.22 -4.94
C GLN A 114 14.87 5.99 -4.40
N LEU A 115 13.64 5.74 -4.85
CA LEU A 115 12.89 4.51 -4.54
C LEU A 115 13.43 3.29 -5.30
N VAL A 116 14.09 3.53 -6.42
CA VAL A 116 14.70 2.52 -7.29
C VAL A 116 16.17 2.26 -6.91
N TYR A 117 16.88 3.28 -6.43
CA TYR A 117 18.32 3.27 -6.14
C TYR A 117 18.69 2.50 -4.88
N LEU A 118 17.74 2.21 -3.98
CA LEU A 118 18.09 1.55 -2.73
C LEU A 118 18.46 0.05 -2.91
N LYS A 119 18.17 -0.59 -4.06
CA LYS A 119 18.36 -2.05 -4.18
C LYS A 119 18.77 -2.65 -5.55
N ALA A 120 19.05 -1.90 -6.60
CA ALA A 120 19.24 -2.52 -7.91
C ALA A 120 20.23 -1.81 -8.84
N ASP A 121 21.21 -2.56 -9.35
CA ASP A 121 21.99 -2.24 -10.54
C ASP A 121 21.06 -1.89 -11.72
N ALA A 122 21.48 -1.01 -12.63
CA ALA A 122 20.62 -0.47 -13.70
C ALA A 122 19.87 -1.54 -14.53
N ALA A 123 20.45 -2.74 -14.66
CA ALA A 123 19.83 -3.88 -15.33
C ALA A 123 18.58 -4.42 -14.58
N PHE A 124 18.59 -4.45 -13.25
CA PHE A 124 17.46 -4.89 -12.42
C PHE A 124 16.31 -3.88 -12.42
N GLN A 125 16.60 -2.59 -12.59
CA GLN A 125 15.58 -1.55 -12.80
C GLN A 125 14.84 -1.78 -14.12
N MET A 126 15.56 -1.94 -15.24
CA MET A 126 14.94 -2.19 -16.55
C MET A 126 14.12 -3.48 -16.57
N GLN A 127 14.59 -4.54 -15.92
CA GLN A 127 13.84 -5.80 -15.84
C GLN A 127 12.50 -5.62 -15.10
N ARG A 128 12.46 -4.82 -14.03
CA ARG A 128 11.25 -4.59 -13.25
C ARG A 128 10.26 -3.71 -14.00
N GLU A 129 10.73 -2.62 -14.61
CA GLU A 129 9.92 -1.76 -15.49
C GLU A 129 9.27 -2.55 -16.65
N LEU A 130 10.01 -3.51 -17.25
CA LEU A 130 9.47 -4.42 -18.26
C LEU A 130 8.36 -5.34 -17.75
N GLN A 131 8.41 -5.79 -16.49
CA GLN A 131 7.36 -6.62 -15.90
C GLN A 131 6.09 -5.78 -15.64
N TRP A 132 6.23 -4.56 -15.13
CA TRP A 132 5.11 -3.63 -14.93
C TRP A 132 4.41 -3.29 -16.26
N PHE A 133 5.17 -3.08 -17.34
CA PHE A 133 4.60 -2.82 -18.66
C PHE A 133 3.77 -4.00 -19.19
N LYS A 134 4.23 -5.24 -19.00
CA LYS A 134 3.52 -6.45 -19.46
C LYS A 134 2.22 -6.72 -18.71
N VAL A 135 2.15 -6.39 -17.42
CA VAL A 135 0.93 -6.53 -16.61
C VAL A 135 -0.14 -5.52 -17.03
N PHE A 136 0.25 -4.32 -17.43
CA PHE A 136 -0.67 -3.27 -17.88
C PHE A 136 -1.17 -3.44 -19.32
N PHE A 137 -0.40 -4.12 -20.18
CA PHE A 137 -0.77 -4.40 -21.56
C PHE A 137 -0.77 -5.91 -21.83
N PRO A 138 -1.80 -6.65 -21.38
CA PRO A 138 -2.04 -7.99 -21.89
C PRO A 138 -2.54 -7.84 -23.33
N PHE A 139 -1.62 -7.91 -24.30
CA PHE A 139 -2.00 -8.20 -25.68
C PHE A 139 -2.65 -9.59 -25.71
N LYS A 140 -3.93 -9.63 -26.08
CA LYS A 140 -4.60 -10.84 -26.59
C LYS A 140 -4.12 -11.13 -27.99
#